data_AF-U5S0T8-F1
#
_entry.id   AF-U5S0T8-F1
#
_cell.length_a   1.000
_cell.length_b   1.000
_cell.length_c   1.000
_cell.angle_alpha   90.00
_cell.angle_beta   90.00
_cell.angle_gamma   90.00
#
_symmetry.space_group_name_H-M   'P 1'
#
loop_
_entity.id
_entity.type
_entity.pdbx_description
1 polymer ?
#
loop_
_entity_poly.entity_id
_entity_poly.type
_entity_poly.pdbx_seq_one_letter_code
_entity_poly.pdbx_strand_id
1 'polypeptide(L)'
;LGSASALSPQFRDLDELANSAKVVNKRGWWVKERDYGNPTIEIDWNLMKRRDLRGFSNWDYASLMMAFPGGPPAFKANTPKQAAAVTAKAKEIWPDYAGPTIRDKALSSSFWAS
;
A
#
# COMPACT_ATOMS: atom_id res chain seq x y z
N LEU A 1 -31.51 -49.26 -13.64
CA LEU A 1 -31.51 -47.92 -13.01
C LEU A 1 -30.09 -47.39 -12.80
N GLY A 2 -29.24 -47.38 -13.85
CA GLY A 2 -27.78 -47.35 -13.64
C GLY A 2 -26.97 -46.36 -14.47
N SER A 3 -27.58 -45.34 -15.09
CA SER A 3 -26.83 -44.39 -15.94
C SER A 3 -27.19 -42.92 -15.72
N ALA A 4 -28.31 -42.60 -15.05
CA ALA A 4 -28.75 -41.21 -14.86
C ALA A 4 -28.00 -40.47 -13.73
N SER A 5 -27.41 -41.19 -12.77
CA SER A 5 -26.71 -40.59 -11.62
C SER A 5 -25.36 -39.94 -11.96
N ALA A 6 -24.85 -40.14 -13.18
CA ALA A 6 -23.58 -39.56 -13.64
C ALA A 6 -23.73 -38.11 -14.15
N LEU A 7 -24.96 -37.60 -14.28
CA LEU A 7 -25.25 -36.26 -14.83
C LEU A 7 -25.68 -35.23 -13.76
N SER A 8 -25.79 -35.62 -12.49
CA SER A 8 -26.12 -34.68 -11.43
C SER A 8 -24.90 -33.83 -11.07
N PRO A 9 -25.02 -32.48 -11.01
CA PRO A 9 -23.96 -31.63 -10.49
C PRO A 9 -23.57 -32.09 -9.08
N GLN A 10 -22.28 -32.40 -8.86
CA GLN A 10 -21.78 -32.85 -7.55
C GLN A 10 -21.79 -31.74 -6.47
N PHE A 11 -22.00 -30.49 -6.88
CA PHE A 11 -22.06 -29.31 -6.04
C PHE A 11 -23.28 -28.49 -6.43
N ARG A 12 -24.03 -27.96 -5.45
CA ARG A 12 -25.20 -27.10 -5.69
C ARG A 12 -24.79 -25.67 -6.04
N ASP A 13 -23.72 -25.16 -5.44
CA ASP A 13 -23.24 -23.80 -5.67
C ASP A 13 -21.71 -23.72 -5.56
N LEU A 14 -21.19 -22.51 -5.81
CA LEU A 14 -19.76 -22.23 -5.77
C LEU A 14 -19.20 -22.22 -4.34
N ASP A 15 -20.04 -21.98 -3.33
CA ASP A 15 -19.62 -21.97 -1.93
C ASP A 15 -19.41 -23.40 -1.41
N GLU A 16 -20.26 -24.34 -1.82
CA GLU A 16 -20.11 -25.77 -1.59
C GLU A 16 -18.88 -26.33 -2.33
N LEU A 17 -18.66 -25.90 -3.58
CA LEU A 17 -17.45 -26.23 -4.34
C LEU A 17 -16.18 -25.72 -3.64
N ALA A 18 -16.19 -24.46 -3.19
CA ALA A 18 -15.04 -23.81 -2.55
C ALA A 18 -14.71 -24.37 -1.16
N ASN A 19 -15.72 -24.89 -0.44
CA ASN A 19 -15.55 -25.55 0.86
C ASN A 19 -15.30 -27.06 0.77
N SER A 20 -15.40 -27.65 -0.42
CA SER A 20 -15.17 -29.09 -0.56
C SER A 20 -13.68 -29.44 -0.42
N ALA A 21 -13.37 -30.40 0.46
CA ALA A 21 -12.01 -30.92 0.64
C ALA A 21 -11.44 -31.60 -0.63
N LYS A 22 -12.30 -31.89 -1.62
CA LYS A 22 -11.91 -32.46 -2.92
C LYS A 22 -11.33 -31.41 -3.89
N VAL A 23 -11.60 -30.12 -3.67
CA VAL A 23 -11.08 -29.03 -4.50
C VAL A 23 -9.84 -28.43 -3.83
N VAL A 24 -8.68 -29.03 -4.11
CA VAL A 24 -7.40 -28.39 -3.80
C VAL A 24 -7.20 -27.25 -4.79
N ASN A 25 -7.58 -26.03 -4.40
CA ASN A 25 -7.37 -24.83 -5.20
C ASN A 25 -5.86 -24.54 -5.23
N LYS A 26 -5.14 -25.06 -6.25
CA LYS A 26 -3.69 -24.86 -6.47
C LYS A 26 -3.35 -23.43 -6.92
N ARG A 27 -3.89 -22.43 -6.24
CA ARG A 27 -3.46 -21.05 -6.42
C ARG A 27 -2.12 -20.90 -5.71
N GLY A 28 -1.02 -20.98 -6.46
CA GLY A 28 0.34 -20.88 -5.90
C GLY A 28 0.64 -19.55 -5.18
N TRP A 29 -0.24 -18.55 -5.34
CA TRP A 29 -0.21 -17.26 -4.66
C TRP A 29 -1.02 -17.23 -3.35
N TRP A 30 -1.79 -18.28 -3.02
CA TRP A 30 -2.65 -18.34 -1.85
C TRP A 30 -2.22 -19.45 -0.89
N VAL A 31 -1.39 -19.10 0.08
CA VAL A 31 -0.93 -19.99 1.17
C VAL A 31 -1.84 -19.79 2.37
N LYS A 32 -2.65 -20.79 2.73
CA LYS A 32 -3.59 -20.72 3.87
C LYS A 32 -2.90 -20.92 5.23
N GLU A 33 -1.88 -21.76 5.28
CA GLU A 33 -1.22 -22.20 6.50
C GLU A 33 0.30 -22.25 6.27
N ARG A 34 1.07 -21.71 7.21
CA ARG A 34 2.53 -21.74 7.21
C ARG A 34 3.04 -21.64 8.64
N ASP A 35 4.14 -22.31 8.92
CA ASP A 35 4.76 -22.27 10.23
C ASP A 35 5.18 -20.85 10.61
N TYR A 36 5.01 -20.52 11.89
CA TYR A 36 5.44 -19.23 12.43
C TYR A 36 6.95 -19.05 12.21
N GLY A 37 7.34 -17.87 11.70
CA GLY A 37 8.74 -17.55 11.43
C GLY A 37 9.29 -18.14 10.13
N ASN A 38 8.45 -18.72 9.28
CA ASN A 38 8.84 -19.22 7.96
C ASN A 38 8.37 -18.22 6.87
N PRO A 39 9.20 -17.28 6.39
CA PRO A 39 8.82 -16.35 5.32
C PRO A 39 8.78 -17.03 3.94
N THR A 40 7.99 -16.50 3.01
CA THR A 40 7.89 -17.01 1.62
C THR A 40 9.07 -16.62 0.72
N ILE A 41 9.96 -15.78 1.22
CA ILE A 41 11.17 -15.32 0.56
C ILE A 41 12.38 -15.59 1.47
N GLU A 42 13.54 -15.78 0.87
CA GLU A 42 14.78 -15.89 1.60
C GLU A 42 15.12 -14.55 2.26
N ILE A 43 15.47 -14.59 3.55
CA ILE A 43 15.94 -13.42 4.29
C ILE A 43 17.42 -13.63 4.57
N ASP A 44 18.26 -12.75 4.04
CA ASP A 44 19.65 -12.67 4.46
C ASP A 44 19.74 -11.98 5.83
N TRP A 45 19.81 -12.80 6.87
CA TRP A 45 19.91 -12.33 8.26
C TRP A 45 21.26 -11.65 8.56
N ASN A 46 22.30 -11.85 7.74
CA ASN A 46 23.57 -11.15 7.92
C ASN A 46 23.46 -9.68 7.48
N LEU A 47 22.67 -9.43 6.43
CA LEU A 47 22.37 -8.09 5.91
C LEU A 47 21.28 -7.37 6.71
N MET A 48 20.32 -8.09 7.28
CA MET A 48 19.22 -7.45 8.00
C MET A 48 19.70 -6.82 9.32
N LYS A 49 19.74 -5.49 9.36
CA LYS A 49 20.01 -4.70 10.56
C LYS A 49 18.74 -3.99 11.02
N ARG A 50 18.54 -3.87 12.33
CA ARG A 50 17.47 -3.02 12.87
C ARG A 50 17.72 -1.59 12.41
N ARG A 51 16.73 -0.97 11.77
CA ARG A 51 16.81 0.44 11.38
C ARG A 51 16.81 1.29 12.65
N ASP A 52 17.81 2.16 12.79
CA ASP A 52 17.76 3.23 13.79
C ASP A 52 16.76 4.31 13.33
N LEU A 53 15.67 4.46 14.07
CA LEU A 53 14.62 5.42 13.77
C LEU A 53 14.86 6.80 14.40
N ARG A 54 15.91 6.98 15.23
CA ARG A 54 16.18 8.22 15.98
C ARG A 54 16.59 9.41 15.11
N GLY A 55 16.74 9.23 13.80
CA GLY A 55 16.94 10.29 12.81
C GLY A 55 16.04 10.18 11.58
N PHE A 56 15.14 9.19 11.56
CA PHE A 56 14.19 8.96 10.48
C PHE A 56 12.79 9.09 11.04
N SER A 57 12.32 10.33 11.14
CA SER A 57 10.89 10.52 11.25
C SER A 57 10.31 10.67 9.86
N ASN A 58 9.84 9.55 9.33
CA ASN A 58 9.12 9.55 8.06
C ASN A 58 7.74 10.23 8.20
N TRP A 59 7.35 10.65 9.41
CA TRP A 59 5.99 11.09 9.74
C TRP A 59 5.86 12.23 10.76
N ASP A 60 6.96 12.73 11.36
CA ASP A 60 6.98 13.92 12.23
C ASP A 60 7.60 15.09 11.48
N TYR A 61 6.76 16.05 11.14
CA TYR A 61 7.13 17.26 10.42
C TYR A 61 8.18 18.08 11.21
N ALA A 62 8.12 18.08 12.54
CA ALA A 62 9.06 18.85 13.36
C ALA A 62 10.48 18.27 13.27
N SER A 63 10.63 16.96 13.46
CA SER A 63 11.92 16.27 13.29
C SER A 63 12.51 16.45 11.90
N LEU A 64 11.68 16.41 10.85
CA LEU A 64 12.11 16.55 9.46
C LEU A 64 12.61 17.97 9.16
N MET A 65 11.94 18.99 9.71
CA MET A 65 12.39 20.39 9.64
C MET A 65 13.72 20.62 10.35
N MET A 66 13.90 20.01 11.53
CA MET A 66 15.12 20.15 12.33
C MET A 66 16.32 19.45 11.69
N ALA A 67 16.11 18.32 11.01
CA ALA A 67 17.14 17.56 10.32
C ALA A 67 17.51 18.13 8.93
N PHE A 68 16.73 19.07 8.39
CA PHE A 68 16.99 19.65 7.07
C PHE A 68 18.28 20.50 7.08
N PRO A 69 19.15 20.44 6.06
CA PRO A 69 20.32 21.31 5.97
C PRO A 69 19.93 22.80 6.01
N GLY A 70 20.43 23.54 7.00
CA GLY A 70 20.01 24.93 7.26
C GLY A 70 18.79 25.07 8.17
N GLY A 71 18.32 23.96 8.75
CA GLY A 71 17.29 23.90 9.77
C GLY A 71 15.88 24.30 9.31
N PRO A 72 14.98 24.57 10.28
CA PRO A 72 13.59 24.94 10.01
C PRO A 72 13.39 26.12 9.04
N PRO A 73 14.20 27.20 9.08
CA PRO A 73 14.05 28.31 8.14
C PRO A 73 14.33 27.90 6.69
N ALA A 74 15.40 27.14 6.45
CA ALA A 74 15.75 26.66 5.12
C ALA A 74 14.70 25.66 4.60
N PHE A 75 14.17 24.81 5.48
CA PHE A 75 13.08 23.90 5.12
C PHE A 75 11.82 24.66 4.66
N LYS A 76 11.38 25.66 5.43
CA LYS A 76 10.21 26.50 5.08
C LYS A 76 10.41 27.26 3.76
N ALA A 77 11.63 27.75 3.52
CA ALA A 77 11.97 28.40 2.26
C ALA A 77 11.97 27.44 1.06
N ASN A 78 12.17 26.13 1.30
CA ASN A 78 12.17 25.10 0.27
C ASN A 78 10.77 24.53 -0.03
N THR A 79 9.79 24.68 0.88
CA THR A 79 8.41 24.21 0.71
C THR A 79 7.73 24.72 -0.58
N PRO A 80 7.88 26.00 -1.00
CA PRO A 80 7.34 26.48 -2.27
C PRO A 80 7.96 25.78 -3.49
N LYS A 81 9.24 25.39 -3.44
CA LYS A 81 9.90 24.65 -4.53
C LYS A 81 9.32 23.26 -4.68
N GLN A 82 9.02 22.60 -3.56
CA GLN A 82 8.32 21.31 -3.58
C GLN A 82 6.94 21.43 -4.20
N ALA A 83 6.15 22.45 -3.82
CA ALA A 83 4.82 22.68 -4.40
C ALA A 83 4.89 22.94 -5.92
N ALA A 84 5.88 23.71 -6.38
CA ALA A 84 6.11 23.96 -7.80
C ALA A 84 6.51 22.67 -8.54
N ALA A 85 7.39 21.85 -7.97
CA ALA A 85 7.82 20.58 -8.56
C ALA A 85 6.65 19.59 -8.70
N VAL A 86 5.80 19.48 -7.67
CA VAL A 86 4.59 18.64 -7.72
C VAL A 86 3.63 19.13 -8.80
N THR A 87 3.43 20.45 -8.89
CA THR A 87 2.58 21.05 -9.92
C THR A 87 3.12 20.82 -11.33
N ALA A 88 4.44 20.94 -11.52
CA ALA A 88 5.09 20.68 -12.80
C ALA A 88 4.92 19.21 -13.22
N LYS A 89 5.13 18.27 -12.28
CA LYS A 89 4.92 16.85 -12.56
C LYS A 89 3.46 16.52 -12.84
N ALA A 90 2.52 17.16 -12.14
CA ALA A 90 1.10 17.00 -12.40
C ALA A 90 0.73 17.46 -13.82
N LYS A 91 1.29 18.57 -14.31
CA LYS A 91 1.09 19.03 -15.69
C LYS A 91 1.73 18.13 -16.74
N GLU A 92 2.86 17.49 -16.42
CA GLU A 92 3.51 16.51 -17.29
C GLU A 92 2.63 15.27 -17.48
N ILE A 93 2.06 14.74 -16.39
CA ILE A 93 1.22 13.52 -16.40
C ILE A 93 -0.19 13.85 -16.93
N TRP A 94 -0.73 15.00 -16.56
CA TRP A 94 -2.07 15.47 -16.90
C TRP A 94 -1.99 16.88 -17.51
N PRO A 95 -1.89 16.98 -18.84
CA PRO A 95 -1.75 18.27 -19.53
C PRO A 95 -2.86 19.28 -19.20
N ASP A 96 -4.09 18.79 -18.96
CA ASP A 96 -5.26 19.61 -18.62
C ASP A 96 -5.36 19.96 -17.12
N TYR A 97 -4.30 19.69 -16.33
CA TYR A 97 -4.31 19.97 -14.90
C TYR A 97 -4.40 21.47 -14.60
N ALA A 98 -5.55 21.89 -14.10
CA ALA A 98 -5.86 23.29 -13.75
C ALA A 98 -5.47 23.68 -12.30
N GLY A 99 -4.89 22.76 -11.52
CA GLY A 99 -4.58 22.98 -10.11
C GLY A 99 -5.70 22.57 -9.15
N PRO A 100 -5.48 22.69 -7.83
CA PRO A 100 -6.45 22.30 -6.82
C PRO A 100 -7.62 23.29 -6.74
N THR A 101 -8.84 22.77 -6.74
CA THR A 101 -10.08 23.52 -6.55
C THR A 101 -10.37 23.78 -5.06
N ILE A 102 -11.40 24.57 -4.77
CA ILE A 102 -11.90 24.77 -3.39
C ILE A 102 -12.32 23.43 -2.76
N ARG A 103 -12.92 22.53 -3.54
CA ARG A 103 -13.31 21.19 -3.08
C ARG A 103 -12.09 20.36 -2.68
N ASP A 104 -11.01 20.41 -3.44
CA ASP A 104 -9.78 19.67 -3.14
C ASP A 104 -9.11 20.18 -1.87
N LYS A 105 -9.14 21.49 -1.64
CA LYS A 105 -8.66 22.10 -0.39
C LYS A 105 -9.52 21.69 0.80
N ALA A 106 -10.85 21.69 0.65
CA ALA A 106 -11.77 21.27 1.71
C ALA A 106 -11.56 19.78 2.06
N LEU A 107 -11.45 18.90 1.06
CA LEU A 107 -11.13 17.48 1.26
C LEU A 107 -9.77 17.29 1.91
N SER A 108 -8.74 18.03 1.47
CA SER A 108 -7.43 17.96 2.11
C SER A 108 -7.48 18.37 3.57
N SER A 109 -8.27 19.40 3.93
CA SER A 109 -8.38 19.87 5.31
C SER A 109 -9.15 18.90 6.22
N SER A 110 -10.11 18.13 5.69
CA SER A 110 -10.86 17.17 6.51
C SER A 110 -9.99 16.03 7.03
N PHE A 111 -8.91 15.66 6.32
CA PHE A 111 -7.95 14.66 6.79
C PHE A 111 -7.12 15.11 8.00
N TRP A 112 -7.03 16.42 8.27
CA TRP A 112 -6.29 16.97 9.40
C TRP A 112 -7.19 17.38 10.57
N ALA A 113 -8.51 17.31 10.40
CA ALA A 113 -9.50 17.68 11.41
C ALA A 113 -10.00 16.47 12.24
N SER A 114 -9.46 15.27 12.00
CA SER A 114 -9.76 14.01 12.69
C SER A 114 -8.71 13.68 13.76
#